data_AF-A0A843CBW2-F1
#
_entry.id   AF-A0A843CBW2-F1
#
_cell.length_a   1.000
_cell.length_b   1.000
_cell.length_c   1.000
_cell.angle_alpha   90.00
_cell.angle_beta   90.00
_cell.angle_gamma   90.00
#
_symmetry.space_group_name_H-M   'P 1'
#
loop_
_entity.id
_entity.type
_entity.pdbx_description
1 polymer ?
#
loop_
_entity_poly.entity_id
_entity_poly.type
_entity_poly.pdbx_seq_one_letter_code
_entity_poly.pdbx_strand_id
1 'polypeptide(L)'
;MHWWIKMDAKEILEDEIIKGWWKRINAAEATKIRYAEGIAHFFGFVREKRLSIGNTPQGVLVYARQKIKEDVLAWRDEVEGLLAEFEDWLRNKPKVLNRKEQPVKLAPKTVSGTVGAVKSFFNAYNIDVPKRKGRREVKTLVENNNRLTKDIVREAIKYADVREKAIILTMMTSGM
;
A
#
# COMPACT_ATOMS: atom_id res chain seq x y z
N MET A 1 30.75 -8.53 -8.00
CA MET A 1 29.68 -9.43 -7.48
C MET A 1 28.66 -8.55 -6.74
N HIS A 2 27.62 -8.06 -7.42
CA HIS A 2 26.58 -7.24 -6.76
C HIS A 2 25.56 -8.18 -6.11
N TRP A 3 25.57 -8.24 -4.78
CA TRP A 3 24.62 -9.02 -3.99
C TRP A 3 23.27 -8.28 -3.96
N TRP A 4 22.26 -8.84 -4.61
CA TRP A 4 20.90 -8.31 -4.58
C TRP A 4 20.25 -8.71 -3.25
N ILE A 5 20.14 -7.78 -2.29
CA ILE A 5 19.49 -8.05 -1.00
C ILE A 5 17.98 -8.18 -1.21
N LYS A 6 17.41 -9.29 -0.74
CA LYS A 6 15.97 -9.55 -0.79
C LYS A 6 15.31 -9.02 0.47
N MET A 7 15.00 -7.73 0.51
CA MET A 7 14.17 -7.17 1.57
C MET A 7 12.76 -7.75 1.55
N ASP A 8 12.45 -8.56 2.56
CA ASP A 8 11.10 -8.98 2.90
C ASP A 8 10.46 -8.00 3.91
N ALA A 9 9.18 -8.21 4.24
CA ALA A 9 8.47 -7.30 5.14
C ALA A 9 9.08 -7.24 6.55
N LYS A 10 9.74 -8.32 7.02
CA LYS A 10 10.37 -8.35 8.34
C LYS A 10 11.67 -7.55 8.33
N GLU A 11 12.49 -7.72 7.30
CA GLU A 11 13.71 -6.95 7.11
C GLU A 11 13.42 -5.44 6.98
N ILE A 12 12.31 -5.08 6.34
CA ILE A 12 11.88 -3.69 6.21
C ILE A 12 11.47 -3.09 7.55
N LEU A 13 10.83 -3.85 8.44
CA LEU A 13 10.44 -3.35 9.76
C LEU A 13 11.65 -3.00 10.63
N GLU A 14 12.77 -3.68 10.43
CA GLU A 14 14.00 -3.46 11.19
C GLU A 14 14.94 -2.41 10.60
N ASP A 15 14.75 -2.00 9.35
CA ASP A 15 15.59 -1.01 8.68
C ASP A 15 15.49 0.38 9.35
N GLU A 16 16.65 1.00 9.62
CA GLU A 16 16.73 2.28 10.35
C GLU A 16 16.13 3.47 9.59
N ILE A 17 16.22 3.47 8.25
CA ILE A 17 15.55 4.48 7.42
C ILE A 17 14.04 4.26 7.53
N ILE A 18 13.57 3.02 7.45
CA ILE A 18 12.14 2.72 7.59
C ILE A 18 11.62 3.07 9.00
N LYS A 19 12.37 2.80 10.06
CA LYS A 19 12.07 3.26 11.43
C LYS A 19 12.01 4.78 11.51
N GLY A 20 12.93 5.47 10.85
CA GLY A 20 12.91 6.93 10.73
C GLY A 20 11.66 7.45 10.02
N TRP A 21 11.22 6.77 8.96
CA TRP A 21 9.98 7.07 8.26
C TRP A 21 8.76 6.91 9.17
N TRP A 22 8.64 5.81 9.91
CA TRP A 22 7.52 5.59 10.84
C TRP A 22 7.35 6.72 11.85
N LYS A 23 8.46 7.23 12.39
CA LYS A 23 8.45 8.37 13.32
C LYS A 23 7.94 9.64 12.63
N ARG A 24 8.37 9.91 11.40
CA ARG A 24 7.98 11.11 10.65
C ARG A 24 6.49 11.14 10.30
N ILE A 25 5.90 9.99 10.01
CA ILE A 25 4.47 9.90 9.65
C ILE A 25 3.57 9.55 10.85
N ASN A 26 4.15 9.40 12.05
CA ASN A 26 3.47 8.95 13.26
C ASN A 26 2.60 7.69 13.01
N ALA A 27 3.18 6.67 12.40
CA ALA A 27 2.43 5.48 11.95
C ALA A 27 1.94 4.62 13.11
N ALA A 28 0.64 4.32 13.12
CA ALA A 28 0.07 3.25 13.95
C ALA A 28 0.60 1.87 13.53
N GLU A 29 0.63 0.91 14.45
CA GLU A 29 1.25 -0.41 14.23
C GLU A 29 0.67 -1.16 13.03
N ALA A 30 -0.67 -1.17 12.89
CA ALA A 30 -1.33 -1.76 11.72
C ALA A 30 -0.93 -1.08 10.39
N THR A 31 -0.63 0.22 10.43
CA THR A 31 -0.15 0.95 9.26
C THR A 31 1.28 0.57 8.92
N LYS A 32 2.16 0.38 9.91
CA LYS A 32 3.55 -0.07 9.69
C LYS A 32 3.59 -1.41 8.98
N ILE A 33 2.80 -2.38 9.45
CA ILE A 33 2.73 -3.72 8.84
C ILE A 33 2.30 -3.61 7.36
N ARG A 34 1.19 -2.90 7.10
CA ARG A 34 0.68 -2.74 5.74
C ARG A 34 1.65 -1.96 4.83
N TYR A 35 2.29 -0.93 5.34
CA TYR A 35 3.24 -0.13 4.56
C TYR A 35 4.56 -0.88 4.34
N ALA A 36 5.00 -1.70 5.29
CA ALA A 36 6.17 -2.56 5.12
C ALA A 36 5.98 -3.56 3.99
N GLU A 37 4.81 -4.20 3.88
CA GLU A 37 4.45 -5.05 2.73
C GLU A 37 4.49 -4.26 1.41
N GLY A 38 3.99 -3.03 1.43
CA GLY A 38 3.98 -2.18 0.24
C GLY A 38 5.39 -1.81 -0.23
N ILE A 39 6.28 -1.47 0.70
CA ILE A 39 7.69 -1.22 0.41
C ILE A 39 8.41 -2.51 -0.04
N ALA A 40 8.06 -3.66 0.53
CA ALA A 40 8.62 -4.95 0.11
C ALA A 40 8.27 -5.25 -1.35
N HIS A 41 7.03 -4.96 -1.75
CA HIS A 41 6.62 -5.06 -3.14
C HIS A 41 7.39 -4.09 -4.05
N PHE A 42 7.62 -2.86 -3.61
CA PHE A 42 8.39 -1.89 -4.38
C PHE A 42 9.83 -2.35 -4.62
N PHE A 43 10.55 -2.81 -3.58
CA PHE A 43 11.89 -3.36 -3.76
C PHE A 43 11.89 -4.67 -4.54
N GLY A 44 10.82 -5.47 -4.46
CA GLY A 44 10.60 -6.60 -5.34
C GLY A 44 10.55 -6.20 -6.82
N PHE A 45 9.77 -5.16 -7.13
CA PHE A 45 9.65 -4.59 -8.47
C PHE A 45 10.98 -4.05 -8.99
N VAL A 46 11.68 -3.25 -8.18
CA VAL A 46 13.00 -2.69 -8.53
C VAL A 46 14.00 -3.80 -8.90
N ARG A 47 14.02 -4.90 -8.15
CA ARG A 47 14.87 -6.06 -8.44
C ARG A 47 14.46 -6.77 -9.72
N GLU A 48 13.16 -7.05 -9.88
CA GLU A 48 12.64 -7.78 -11.04
C GLU A 48 12.90 -7.03 -12.35
N LYS A 49 12.72 -5.70 -12.33
CA LYS A 49 12.99 -4.80 -13.46
C LYS A 49 14.46 -4.39 -13.59
N ARG A 50 15.32 -4.81 -12.65
CA ARG A 50 16.75 -4.47 -12.59
C ARG A 50 17.01 -2.96 -12.68
N LEU A 51 16.20 -2.16 -11.99
CA LEU A 51 16.31 -0.71 -12.02
C LEU A 51 17.55 -0.25 -11.25
N SER A 52 18.29 0.70 -11.81
CA SER A 52 19.51 1.26 -11.22
C SER A 52 19.25 2.35 -10.17
N ILE A 53 18.09 2.30 -9.49
CA ILE A 53 17.69 3.29 -8.49
C ILE A 53 18.09 2.89 -7.05
N GLY A 54 18.68 1.71 -6.87
CA GLY A 54 19.02 1.13 -5.57
C GLY A 54 17.96 0.18 -5.03
N ASN A 55 18.39 -0.89 -4.37
CA ASN A 55 17.54 -1.98 -3.86
C ASN A 55 17.31 -1.94 -2.34
N THR A 56 17.69 -0.83 -1.70
CA THR A 56 17.50 -0.57 -0.26
C THR A 56 16.87 0.81 -0.04
N PRO A 57 16.23 1.06 1.12
CA PRO A 57 15.70 2.37 1.49
C PRO A 57 16.73 3.49 1.32
N GLN A 58 17.93 3.28 1.86
CA GLN A 58 19.01 4.26 1.73
C GLN A 58 19.42 4.48 0.26
N GLY A 59 19.59 3.40 -0.51
CA GLY A 59 20.02 3.49 -1.91
C GLY A 59 19.06 4.33 -2.76
N VAL A 60 17.76 4.08 -2.61
CA VAL A 60 16.72 4.84 -3.33
C VAL A 60 16.70 6.31 -2.95
N LEU A 61 16.86 6.63 -1.66
CA LEU A 61 16.92 8.03 -1.22
C LEU A 61 18.17 8.76 -1.76
N VAL A 62 19.32 8.08 -1.79
CA VAL A 62 20.56 8.64 -2.37
C VAL A 62 20.38 8.89 -3.86
N TYR A 63 19.86 7.92 -4.60
CA TYR A 63 19.58 8.06 -6.03
C TYR A 63 18.62 9.23 -6.30
N ALA A 64 17.49 9.28 -5.61
CA ALA A 64 16.50 10.34 -5.76
C ALA A 64 17.10 11.72 -5.47
N ARG A 65 17.89 11.86 -4.39
CA ARG A 65 18.57 13.14 -4.07
C ARG A 65 19.58 13.55 -5.11
N GLN A 66 20.30 12.59 -5.70
CA GLN A 66 21.24 12.85 -6.77
C GLN A 66 20.50 13.35 -8.01
N LYS A 67 19.41 12.68 -8.41
CA LYS A 67 18.57 13.11 -9.53
C LYS A 67 17.95 14.48 -9.34
N ILE A 68 17.45 14.79 -8.14
CA ILE A 68 16.93 16.12 -7.82
C ILE A 68 18.00 17.21 -7.94
N LYS A 69 19.25 16.91 -7.57
CA LYS A 69 20.36 17.86 -7.72
C LYS A 69 20.75 18.08 -9.18
N GLU A 70 20.65 17.05 -10.01
CA GLU A 70 20.92 17.11 -11.44
C GLU A 70 19.82 17.89 -12.18
N ASP A 71 18.56 17.45 -12.04
CA ASP A 71 17.40 18.06 -12.64
C ASP A 71 16.12 17.64 -11.91
N VAL A 72 15.49 18.62 -11.24
CA VAL A 72 14.25 18.42 -10.48
C VAL A 72 13.08 18.02 -11.38
N LEU A 73 13.00 18.55 -12.60
CA LEU A 73 11.92 18.25 -13.54
C LEU A 73 12.07 16.84 -14.09
N ALA A 74 13.30 16.46 -14.48
CA ALA A 74 13.58 15.09 -14.92
C ALA A 74 13.27 14.06 -13.82
N TRP A 75 13.62 14.35 -12.55
CA TRP A 75 13.25 13.50 -11.43
C TRP A 75 11.73 13.32 -11.30
N ARG A 76 10.97 14.42 -11.46
CA ARG A 76 9.50 14.37 -11.36
C ARG A 76 8.90 13.47 -12.43
N ASP A 77 9.37 13.57 -13.66
CA ASP A 77 8.90 12.71 -14.76
C ASP A 77 9.33 11.25 -14.55
N GLU A 78 10.57 11.02 -14.12
CA GLU A 78 11.10 9.69 -13.83
C GLU A 78 10.32 8.99 -12.71
N VAL A 79 10.09 9.66 -11.58
CA VAL A 79 9.36 9.07 -10.45
C VAL A 79 7.88 8.87 -10.75
N GLU A 80 7.27 9.72 -11.59
CA GLU A 80 5.89 9.51 -12.05
C GLU A 80 5.78 8.25 -12.92
N GLY A 81 6.68 8.10 -13.89
CA GLY A 81 6.77 6.92 -14.75
C GLY A 81 7.05 5.65 -13.94
N LEU A 82 8.02 5.69 -13.04
CA LEU A 82 8.37 4.59 -12.14
C LEU A 82 7.16 4.10 -11.34
N LEU A 83 6.37 5.03 -10.78
CA LEU A 83 5.19 4.66 -10.01
C LEU A 83 4.01 4.20 -10.88
N ALA A 84 3.94 4.64 -12.15
CA ALA A 84 3.00 4.09 -13.14
C ALA A 84 3.33 2.64 -13.46
N GLU A 85 4.58 2.35 -13.79
CA GLU A 85 5.04 0.99 -14.06
C GLU A 85 4.91 0.08 -12.84
N PHE A 86 5.20 0.59 -11.64
CA PHE A 86 5.00 -0.16 -10.41
C PHE A 86 3.53 -0.50 -10.16
N GLU A 87 2.61 0.44 -10.41
CA GLU A 87 1.18 0.19 -10.30
C GLU A 87 0.71 -0.90 -11.28
N ASP A 88 1.16 -0.84 -12.52
CA ASP A 88 0.82 -1.85 -13.54
C ASP A 88 1.44 -3.21 -13.22
N TRP A 89 2.66 -3.23 -12.69
CA TRP A 89 3.29 -4.45 -12.20
C TRP A 89 2.46 -5.09 -11.07
N LEU A 90 1.98 -4.30 -10.10
CA LEU A 90 1.10 -4.81 -9.03
C LEU A 90 -0.23 -5.34 -9.55
N ARG A 91 -0.84 -4.69 -10.55
CA ARG A 91 -2.12 -5.14 -11.14
C ARG A 91 -2.00 -6.48 -11.84
N ASN A 92 -0.83 -6.74 -12.44
CA ASN A 92 -0.55 -7.97 -13.16
C ASN A 92 0.09 -9.05 -12.28
N LYS A 93 0.50 -8.70 -11.06
CA LYS A 93 1.07 -9.66 -10.12
C LYS A 93 0.00 -10.62 -9.61
N PRO A 94 0.20 -11.94 -9.75
CA PRO A 94 -0.71 -12.93 -9.20
C PRO A 94 -0.60 -12.95 -7.67
N LYS A 95 -1.74 -12.88 -6.97
CA LYS A 95 -1.83 -13.20 -5.55
C LYS A 95 -2.04 -14.71 -5.43
N VAL A 96 -1.04 -15.42 -4.91
CA VAL A 96 -1.17 -16.83 -4.56
C VAL A 96 -1.74 -16.88 -3.15
N LEU A 97 -3.05 -17.13 -3.04
CA LEU A 97 -3.75 -17.22 -1.76
C LEU A 97 -3.50 -18.58 -1.07
N ASN A 98 -3.32 -19.65 -1.86
CA ASN A 98 -2.88 -20.97 -1.43
C ASN A 98 -2.32 -21.77 -2.62
N ARG A 99 -1.49 -22.80 -2.38
CA ARG A 99 -0.85 -23.67 -3.40
C ARG A 99 -1.83 -24.37 -4.36
N LYS A 100 -3.14 -24.31 -4.08
CA LYS A 100 -4.23 -25.01 -4.82
C LYS A 100 -5.19 -24.07 -5.55
N GLU A 101 -5.04 -22.74 -5.43
CA GLU A 101 -5.98 -21.79 -6.02
C GLU A 101 -5.38 -21.06 -7.22
N GLN A 102 -6.25 -20.69 -8.17
CA GLN A 102 -5.89 -19.91 -9.34
C GLN A 102 -5.31 -18.55 -8.92
N PRO A 103 -4.35 -18.00 -9.68
CA PRO A 103 -3.80 -16.68 -9.41
C PRO A 103 -4.89 -15.61 -9.48
N VAL A 104 -5.22 -14.98 -8.35
CA VAL A 104 -6.16 -13.85 -8.30
C VAL A 104 -5.39 -12.54 -8.39
N LYS A 105 -5.86 -11.57 -9.18
CA LYS A 105 -5.23 -10.24 -9.25
C LYS A 105 -5.41 -9.48 -7.94
N LEU A 106 -4.47 -8.59 -7.60
CA LEU A 106 -4.62 -7.70 -6.46
C LEU A 106 -5.83 -6.79 -6.64
N ALA A 107 -6.60 -6.60 -5.55
CA ALA A 107 -7.73 -5.69 -5.55
C ALA A 107 -7.27 -4.23 -5.81
N PRO A 108 -8.04 -3.41 -6.55
CA PRO A 108 -7.65 -2.03 -6.88
C PRO A 108 -7.31 -1.16 -5.66
N LYS A 109 -8.06 -1.33 -4.56
CA LYS A 109 -7.80 -0.60 -3.30
C LYS A 109 -6.46 -1.00 -2.68
N THR A 110 -6.11 -2.28 -2.75
CA THR A 110 -4.81 -2.80 -2.28
C THR A 110 -3.67 -2.22 -3.11
N VAL A 111 -3.80 -2.25 -4.44
CA VAL A 111 -2.80 -1.63 -5.35
C VAL A 111 -2.61 -0.15 -5.02
N SER A 112 -3.69 0.61 -4.88
CA SER A 112 -3.60 2.04 -4.55
C SER A 112 -3.01 2.28 -3.17
N GLY A 113 -3.30 1.42 -2.19
CA GLY A 113 -2.71 1.48 -0.85
C GLY A 113 -1.21 1.22 -0.87
N THR A 114 -0.77 0.23 -1.65
CA THR A 114 0.65 -0.11 -1.83
C THR A 114 1.43 1.02 -2.51
N VAL A 115 0.90 1.59 -3.60
CA VAL A 115 1.51 2.77 -4.24
C VAL A 115 1.54 3.95 -3.27
N GLY A 116 0.48 4.13 -2.48
CA GLY A 116 0.40 5.16 -1.44
C GLY A 116 1.50 5.03 -0.37
N ALA A 117 1.86 3.81 0.02
CA ALA A 117 2.96 3.57 0.96
C ALA A 117 4.31 4.07 0.39
N VAL A 118 4.60 3.76 -0.87
CA VAL A 118 5.84 4.23 -1.54
C VAL A 118 5.88 5.75 -1.65
N LYS A 119 4.76 6.38 -2.01
CA LYS A 119 4.65 7.85 -2.04
C LYS A 119 4.88 8.47 -0.68
N SER A 120 4.27 7.90 0.36
CA SER A 120 4.44 8.33 1.75
C SER A 120 5.90 8.23 2.20
N PHE A 121 6.62 7.19 1.78
CA PHE A 121 8.05 7.04 2.06
C PHE A 121 8.87 8.17 1.45
N PHE A 122 8.75 8.43 0.15
CA PHE A 122 9.47 9.53 -0.51
C PHE A 122 9.14 10.90 0.11
N ASN A 123 7.86 11.19 0.30
CA ASN A 123 7.40 12.46 0.86
C ASN A 123 7.94 12.71 2.27
N ALA A 124 8.06 11.68 3.11
CA ALA A 124 8.61 11.82 4.46
C ALA A 124 10.09 12.26 4.47
N TYR A 125 10.82 12.02 3.38
CA TYR A 125 12.20 12.45 3.17
C TYR A 125 12.34 13.68 2.29
N ASN A 126 11.26 14.46 2.12
CA ASN A 126 11.19 15.66 1.29
C ASN A 126 11.55 15.40 -0.19
N ILE A 127 11.30 14.19 -0.66
CA ILE A 127 11.37 13.86 -2.09
C ILE A 127 9.96 13.96 -2.63
N ASP A 128 9.70 15.04 -3.36
CA ASP A 128 8.38 15.32 -3.92
C ASP A 128 8.02 14.29 -4.99
N VAL A 129 6.81 13.75 -4.89
CA VAL A 129 6.24 12.81 -5.86
C VAL A 129 4.99 13.45 -6.45
N PRO A 130 4.98 13.75 -7.76
CA PRO A 130 3.86 14.44 -8.39
C PRO A 130 2.56 13.64 -8.27
N LYS A 131 1.46 14.40 -8.18
CA LYS A 131 0.11 13.84 -8.27
C LYS A 131 -0.17 13.54 -9.74
N ARG A 132 -0.58 12.30 -10.05
CA ARG A 132 -0.99 11.94 -11.42
C ARG A 132 -2.16 12.82 -11.86
N LYS A 133 -2.03 13.41 -13.04
CA LYS A 133 -3.10 14.18 -13.69
C LYS A 133 -4.19 13.22 -14.19
N GLY A 134 -5.46 13.58 -14.02
CA GLY A 134 -6.59 12.89 -14.67
C GLY A 134 -7.14 11.63 -14.00
N ARG A 135 -6.80 11.32 -12.74
CA ARG A 135 -7.40 10.17 -12.04
C ARG A 135 -8.88 10.45 -11.76
N ARG A 136 -9.80 9.75 -12.44
CA ARG A 136 -11.22 9.69 -12.04
C ARG A 136 -11.30 9.17 -10.61
N GLU A 137 -12.10 9.82 -9.76
CA GLU A 137 -12.36 9.33 -8.40
C GLU A 137 -12.83 7.88 -8.46
N VAL A 138 -12.25 7.05 -7.58
CA VAL A 138 -12.61 5.64 -7.48
C VAL A 138 -14.03 5.57 -6.92
N LYS A 139 -15.01 5.27 -7.79
CA LYS A 139 -16.38 5.03 -7.36
C LYS A 139 -16.48 3.65 -6.71
N THR A 140 -17.19 3.56 -5.59
CA THR A 140 -17.58 2.29 -5.01
C THR A 140 -18.43 1.51 -6.02
N LEU A 141 -18.13 0.23 -6.21
CA LEU A 141 -18.98 -0.65 -7.00
C LEU A 141 -20.38 -0.72 -6.37
N VAL A 142 -21.43 -0.65 -7.19
CA VAL A 142 -22.83 -0.64 -6.74
C VAL A 142 -23.14 -1.89 -5.91
N GLU A 143 -22.55 -3.03 -6.25
CA GLU A 143 -22.67 -4.31 -5.54
C GLU A 143 -22.19 -4.25 -4.09
N ASN A 144 -21.21 -3.39 -3.79
CA ASN A 144 -20.67 -3.21 -2.44
C ASN A 144 -21.48 -2.22 -1.59
N ASN A 145 -22.57 -1.68 -2.13
CA ASN A 145 -23.43 -0.71 -1.45
C ASN A 145 -24.63 -1.35 -0.75
N ASN A 146 -24.64 -2.69 -0.63
CA ASN A 146 -25.67 -3.41 0.11
C ASN A 146 -25.67 -2.97 1.58
N ARG A 147 -26.75 -2.31 2.00
CA ARG A 147 -27.00 -1.96 3.39
C ARG A 147 -27.90 -3.02 4.01
N LEU A 148 -27.60 -3.40 5.24
CA LEU A 148 -28.48 -4.26 6.02
C LEU A 148 -29.84 -3.56 6.19
N THR A 149 -30.92 -4.23 5.80
CA THR A 149 -32.28 -3.76 6.04
C THR A 149 -32.68 -4.05 7.49
N LYS A 150 -33.70 -3.34 7.99
CA LYS A 150 -34.23 -3.57 9.34
C LYS A 150 -34.67 -5.02 9.55
N ASP A 151 -35.18 -5.68 8.52
CA ASP A 151 -35.71 -7.03 8.61
C ASP A 151 -34.59 -8.07 8.73
N ILE A 152 -33.49 -7.90 7.99
CA ILE A 152 -32.29 -8.76 8.12
C ILE A 152 -31.73 -8.66 9.54
N VAL A 153 -31.70 -7.46 10.10
CA VAL A 153 -31.23 -7.22 11.48
C VAL A 153 -32.14 -7.87 12.50
N ARG A 154 -33.47 -7.69 12.36
CA ARG A 154 -34.47 -8.30 13.24
C ARG A 154 -34.38 -9.82 13.21
N GLU A 155 -34.06 -10.39 12.07
CA GLU A 155 -33.87 -11.83 11.94
C GLU A 155 -32.57 -12.27 12.63
N ALA A 156 -31.46 -11.57 12.38
CA ALA A 156 -30.17 -11.87 12.99
C ALA A 156 -30.22 -11.84 14.53
N ILE A 157 -30.90 -10.85 15.12
CA ILE A 157 -31.01 -10.75 16.58
C ILE A 157 -31.87 -11.87 17.18
N LYS A 158 -32.71 -12.61 16.44
CA LYS A 158 -33.46 -13.74 17.03
C LYS A 158 -32.53 -14.87 17.48
N TYR A 159 -31.44 -15.07 16.73
CA TYR A 159 -30.48 -16.15 16.95
C TYR A 159 -29.28 -15.74 17.82
N ALA A 160 -29.12 -14.44 18.08
CA ALA A 160 -28.03 -13.91 18.88
C ALA A 160 -28.30 -13.99 20.39
N ASP A 161 -27.23 -14.23 21.16
CA ASP A 161 -27.29 -14.16 22.62
C ASP A 161 -27.45 -12.71 23.12
N VAL A 162 -27.61 -12.52 24.44
CA VAL A 162 -27.84 -11.20 25.04
C VAL A 162 -26.68 -10.24 24.79
N ARG A 163 -25.44 -10.74 24.79
CA ARG A 163 -24.23 -9.94 24.60
C ARG A 163 -24.09 -9.53 23.13
N GLU A 164 -24.28 -10.47 22.22
CA GLU A 164 -24.24 -10.26 20.78
C GLU A 164 -25.34 -9.30 20.33
N LYS A 165 -26.56 -9.43 20.86
CA LYS A 165 -27.65 -8.46 20.65
C LYS A 165 -27.22 -7.05 21.04
N ALA A 166 -26.63 -6.89 22.23
CA ALA A 166 -26.17 -5.60 22.70
C ALA A 166 -25.09 -5.01 21.77
N ILE A 167 -24.13 -5.82 21.31
CA ILE A 167 -23.09 -5.40 20.36
C ILE A 167 -23.71 -4.97 19.03
N ILE A 168 -24.56 -5.81 18.43
CA ILE A 168 -25.21 -5.54 17.13
C ILE A 168 -26.03 -4.24 17.20
N LEU A 169 -26.86 -4.07 18.22
CA LEU A 169 -27.69 -2.88 18.39
C LEU A 169 -26.84 -1.63 18.65
N THR A 170 -25.76 -1.76 19.42
CA THR A 170 -24.83 -0.65 19.68
C THR A 170 -24.15 -0.22 18.38
N MET A 171 -23.54 -1.13 17.64
CA MET A 171 -22.91 -0.84 16.33
C MET A 171 -23.87 -0.15 15.36
N MET A 172 -25.12 -0.62 15.30
CA MET A 172 -26.12 -0.06 14.40
C MET A 172 -26.60 1.34 14.77
N THR A 173 -26.66 1.66 16.06
CA THR A 173 -27.15 2.96 16.55
C THR A 173 -26.03 4.00 16.61
N SER A 174 -24.79 3.58 16.88
CA SER A 174 -23.63 4.46 16.97
C SER A 174 -22.86 4.63 15.66
N GLY A 175 -23.01 3.70 14.71
CA GLY A 175 -22.21 3.67 13.48
C GLY A 175 -20.77 3.20 13.69
N MET A 176 -20.50 2.47 14.79
CA MET A 176 -19.21 1.84 15.08
C MET A 176 -18.98 0.56 14.26
#